data_AF-A0AAN6JB89-F1
#
_entry.id   AF-A0AAN6JB89-F1
#
_cell.length_a   1.000
_cell.length_b   1.000
_cell.length_c   1.000
_cell.angle_alpha   90.00
_cell.angle_beta   90.00
_cell.angle_gamma   90.00
#
_symmetry.space_group_name_H-M   'P 1'
#
loop_
_entity.id
_entity.type
_entity.pdbx_description
1 polymer ?
#
loop_
_entity_poly.entity_id
_entity_poly.type
_entity_poly.pdbx_seq_one_letter_code
_entity_poly.pdbx_strand_id
1 'polypeptide(L)'
;MRSSSLTLGLLATLLPTTLSQSTPAPIVTGNPQGAQYIATLPNNASLPNGTFIITSASDGNGVYVQVNVANLPASGGPFLYHIHLNRIDSSGNCSTAGSHLDPYNGTEAFVCDDANPQMCQVGDLSGKHGGIANGTNYTVSYVDQYLSTQPGTPAFFGNRSIVVHFANKTSLTCANFTMPAGGGGSGYGSGNGGAASTVVIPVAGSSAGGAAATVTNLQTVTA
;
A
#
# COMPACT_ATOMS: atom_id res chain seq x y z
N MET A 1 58.67 -55.33 6.84
CA MET A 1 57.54 -54.68 7.54
C MET A 1 57.69 -53.17 7.40
N ARG A 2 56.76 -52.49 6.71
CA ARG A 2 56.47 -51.04 6.83
C ARG A 2 55.40 -50.70 5.78
N SER A 3 54.15 -50.91 6.16
CA SER A 3 52.97 -50.52 5.39
C SER A 3 52.67 -49.06 5.73
N SER A 4 52.84 -48.15 4.77
CA SER A 4 52.43 -46.75 4.90
C SER A 4 50.96 -46.62 4.55
N SER A 5 50.14 -46.27 5.54
CA SER A 5 48.73 -45.94 5.34
C SER A 5 48.60 -44.44 5.06
N LEU A 6 48.20 -44.08 3.83
CA LEU A 6 47.76 -42.72 3.49
C LEU A 6 46.36 -42.49 4.05
N THR A 7 46.23 -41.62 5.05
CA THR A 7 44.96 -41.11 5.53
C THR A 7 44.50 -39.95 4.65
N LEU A 8 43.47 -40.18 3.85
CA LEU A 8 42.79 -39.16 3.05
C LEU A 8 41.86 -38.37 3.98
N GLY A 9 42.28 -37.16 4.38
CA GLY A 9 41.47 -36.26 5.20
C GLY A 9 40.33 -35.65 4.37
N LEU A 10 39.10 -36.05 4.65
CA LEU A 10 37.90 -35.47 4.04
C LEU A 10 37.62 -34.12 4.70
N LEU A 11 37.97 -33.02 4.02
CA LEU A 11 37.72 -31.66 4.48
C LEU A 11 36.26 -31.28 4.18
N ALA A 12 35.36 -31.43 5.16
CA ALA A 12 33.98 -30.97 5.05
C ALA A 12 33.94 -29.44 5.15
N THR A 13 33.80 -28.76 4.02
CA THR A 13 33.53 -27.32 3.97
C THR A 13 32.09 -27.07 4.43
N LEU A 14 31.89 -26.60 5.66
CA LEU A 14 30.62 -26.02 6.08
C LEU A 14 30.38 -24.73 5.28
N LEU A 15 29.44 -24.74 4.34
CA LEU A 15 28.92 -23.49 3.78
C LEU A 15 28.02 -22.84 4.84
N PRO A 16 28.26 -21.59 5.25
CA PRO A 16 27.38 -20.90 6.17
C PRO A 16 26.03 -20.67 5.50
N THR A 17 24.99 -21.35 6.00
CA THR A 17 23.61 -21.06 5.62
C THR A 17 23.19 -19.76 6.28
N THR A 18 23.22 -18.66 5.54
CA THR A 18 22.70 -17.37 6.01
C THR A 18 21.17 -17.46 6.11
N LEU A 19 20.66 -17.68 7.32
CA LEU A 19 19.24 -17.54 7.59
C LEU A 19 18.90 -16.04 7.47
N SER A 20 18.05 -15.70 6.51
CA SER A 20 17.54 -14.32 6.39
C SER A 20 16.61 -14.05 7.59
N GLN A 21 17.13 -13.35 8.58
CA GLN A 21 16.40 -13.06 9.81
C GLN A 21 15.39 -11.93 9.57
N SER A 22 14.16 -12.09 10.09
CA SER A 22 13.17 -11.01 10.10
C SER A 22 13.64 -9.87 10.99
N THR A 23 13.52 -8.63 10.52
CA THR A 23 13.81 -7.44 11.33
C THR A 23 12.56 -6.58 11.48
N PRO A 24 12.35 -5.90 12.62
CA PRO A 24 11.24 -4.97 12.75
C PRO A 24 11.32 -3.86 11.69
N ALA A 25 10.23 -3.63 10.97
CA ALA A 25 10.09 -2.51 10.06
C ALA A 25 10.17 -1.19 10.86
N PRO A 26 11.03 -0.23 10.47
CA PRO A 26 11.06 1.08 11.09
C PRO A 26 9.80 1.86 10.74
N ILE A 27 9.37 2.73 11.67
CA ILE A 27 8.38 3.75 11.36
C ILE A 27 8.94 4.65 10.26
N VAL A 28 8.16 4.83 9.20
CA VAL A 28 8.50 5.73 8.09
C VAL A 28 8.25 7.18 8.52
N THR A 29 9.26 8.01 8.33
CA THR A 29 9.21 9.45 8.56
C THR A 29 9.71 10.18 7.31
N GLY A 30 9.39 11.47 7.16
CA GLY A 30 9.85 12.26 6.02
C GLY A 30 9.16 11.93 4.69
N ASN A 31 7.94 11.42 4.73
CA ASN A 31 7.11 11.29 3.52
C ASN A 31 6.87 12.68 2.89
N PRO A 32 7.05 12.86 1.57
CA PRO A 32 6.82 14.15 0.91
C PRO A 32 5.42 14.69 1.19
N GLN A 33 5.36 15.96 1.59
CA GLN A 33 4.08 16.60 1.90
C GLN A 33 3.17 16.63 0.66
N GLY A 34 1.93 16.20 0.85
CA GLY A 34 0.93 16.18 -0.22
C GLY A 34 1.07 15.06 -1.25
N ALA A 35 2.03 14.13 -1.09
CA ALA A 35 2.09 12.97 -1.98
C ALA A 35 0.82 12.12 -1.86
N GLN A 36 0.31 11.70 -3.02
CA GLN A 36 -0.90 10.90 -3.14
C GLN A 36 -0.71 9.84 -4.21
N TYR A 37 -1.11 8.62 -3.90
CA TYR A 37 -1.14 7.49 -4.83
C TYR A 37 -2.51 6.83 -4.79
N ILE A 38 -3.07 6.58 -5.97
CA ILE A 38 -4.37 5.97 -6.14
C ILE A 38 -4.20 4.68 -6.92
N ALA A 39 -4.78 3.60 -6.41
CA ALA A 39 -5.01 2.38 -7.16
C ALA A 39 -6.53 2.19 -7.35
N THR A 40 -6.98 2.26 -8.60
CA THR A 40 -8.38 2.07 -8.97
C THR A 40 -8.55 0.65 -9.47
N LEU A 41 -9.35 -0.15 -8.75
CA LEU A 41 -9.69 -1.51 -9.17
C LEU A 41 -10.48 -1.47 -10.49
N PRO A 42 -10.30 -2.46 -11.38
CA PRO A 42 -11.03 -2.54 -12.64
C PRO A 42 -12.55 -2.42 -12.45
N ASN A 43 -13.18 -1.55 -13.22
CA ASN A 43 -14.63 -1.41 -13.24
C ASN A 43 -15.25 -2.51 -14.11
N ASN A 44 -15.34 -3.72 -13.57
CA ASN A 44 -15.96 -4.89 -14.19
C ASN A 44 -17.09 -5.39 -13.29
N ALA A 45 -18.30 -5.56 -13.85
CA ALA A 45 -19.48 -6.01 -13.10
C ALA A 45 -19.28 -7.40 -12.45
N SER A 46 -18.35 -8.21 -12.94
CA SER A 46 -18.07 -9.55 -12.43
C SER A 46 -16.96 -9.62 -11.38
N LEU A 47 -16.28 -8.50 -11.08
CA LEU A 47 -15.17 -8.44 -10.13
C LEU A 47 -15.39 -7.34 -9.07
N PRO A 48 -14.74 -7.44 -7.90
CA PRO A 48 -14.71 -6.35 -6.96
C PRO A 48 -14.10 -5.10 -7.61
N ASN A 49 -14.70 -3.95 -7.34
CA ASN A 49 -14.29 -2.65 -7.87
C ASN A 49 -14.16 -1.63 -6.72
N GLY A 50 -13.58 -0.46 -7.00
CA GLY A 50 -13.34 0.58 -6.00
C GLY A 50 -11.94 1.18 -6.06
N THR A 51 -11.50 1.80 -4.97
CA THR A 51 -10.26 2.58 -4.90
C THR A 51 -9.52 2.37 -3.59
N PHE A 52 -8.18 2.34 -3.69
CA PHE A 52 -7.26 2.51 -2.58
C PHE A 52 -6.56 3.86 -2.77
N ILE A 53 -6.78 4.80 -1.86
CA ILE A 53 -6.14 6.12 -1.88
C ILE A 53 -5.19 6.19 -0.69
N ILE A 54 -3.91 6.41 -0.96
CA ILE A 54 -2.88 6.51 0.07
C ILE A 54 -2.18 7.85 -0.06
N THR A 55 -2.18 8.63 1.01
CA THR A 55 -1.57 9.97 1.08
C THR A 55 -0.56 10.05 2.21
N SER A 56 0.48 10.85 2.06
CA SER A 56 1.36 11.19 3.19
C SER A 56 0.53 11.75 4.36
N ALA A 57 0.85 11.32 5.58
CA ALA A 57 0.33 11.98 6.78
C ALA A 57 0.84 13.43 6.85
N SER A 58 0.06 14.34 7.45
CA SER A 58 0.37 15.78 7.47
C SER A 58 1.65 16.13 8.23
N ASP A 59 2.06 15.28 9.17
CA ASP A 59 3.30 15.38 9.94
C ASP A 59 4.49 14.66 9.26
N GLY A 60 4.27 14.04 8.09
CA GLY A 60 5.26 13.28 7.35
C GLY A 60 5.53 11.87 7.90
N ASN A 61 4.83 11.43 8.95
CA ASN A 61 5.03 10.13 9.60
C ASN A 61 4.00 9.12 9.13
N GLY A 62 4.44 8.11 8.38
CA GLY A 62 3.55 7.14 7.76
C GLY A 62 2.59 7.78 6.74
N VAL A 63 1.50 7.08 6.47
CA VAL A 63 0.52 7.43 5.45
C VAL A 63 -0.90 7.27 5.97
N TYR A 64 -1.82 8.06 5.44
CA TYR A 64 -3.26 7.85 5.60
C TYR A 64 -3.76 6.99 4.44
N VAL A 65 -4.40 5.86 4.76
CA VAL A 65 -4.96 4.91 3.80
C VAL A 65 -6.47 5.02 3.84
N GLN A 66 -7.08 5.14 2.66
CA GLN A 66 -8.52 5.08 2.47
C GLN A 66 -8.82 3.93 1.51
N VAL A 67 -9.65 3.00 1.97
CA VAL A 67 -10.08 1.86 1.17
C VAL A 67 -11.58 2.00 0.92
N ASN A 68 -11.97 1.88 -0.34
CA ASN A 68 -13.36 1.73 -0.75
C ASN A 68 -13.41 0.57 -1.74
N VAL A 69 -14.10 -0.51 -1.38
CA VAL A 69 -14.26 -1.68 -2.24
C VAL A 69 -15.73 -2.08 -2.24
N ALA A 70 -16.26 -2.37 -3.41
CA ALA A 70 -17.62 -2.83 -3.64
C ALA A 70 -17.60 -4.10 -4.49
N ASN A 71 -18.77 -4.73 -4.62
CA ASN A 71 -18.98 -5.94 -5.40
C ASN A 71 -18.08 -7.12 -4.98
N LEU A 72 -17.80 -7.24 -3.68
CA LEU A 72 -17.15 -8.43 -3.13
C LEU A 72 -18.09 -9.63 -3.20
N PRO A 73 -17.57 -10.85 -3.44
CA PRO A 73 -18.37 -12.06 -3.37
C PRO A 73 -19.07 -12.20 -2.02
N ALA A 74 -20.25 -12.81 -1.99
CA ALA A 74 -21.01 -13.04 -0.75
C ALA A 74 -20.33 -14.04 0.21
N SER A 75 -19.34 -14.80 -0.27
CA SER A 75 -18.61 -15.81 0.49
C SER A 75 -17.13 -15.87 0.08
N GLY A 76 -16.32 -16.56 0.87
CA GLY A 76 -14.86 -16.67 0.66
C GLY A 76 -14.04 -15.58 1.36
N GLY A 77 -14.69 -14.73 2.15
CA GLY A 77 -14.03 -13.82 3.09
C GLY A 77 -13.55 -14.51 4.38
N PRO A 78 -12.88 -13.78 5.29
CA PRO A 78 -12.55 -12.36 5.17
C PRO A 78 -11.64 -12.09 3.97
N PHE A 79 -11.96 -11.05 3.19
CA PHE A 79 -11.11 -10.71 2.05
C PHE A 79 -9.89 -9.95 2.52
N LEU A 80 -8.74 -10.31 1.97
CA LEU A 80 -7.45 -9.71 2.32
C LEU A 80 -7.03 -8.75 1.22
N TYR A 81 -6.19 -7.78 1.53
CA TYR A 81 -5.61 -6.88 0.58
C TYR A 81 -4.17 -6.52 0.99
N HIS A 82 -3.26 -6.66 0.03
CA HIS A 82 -1.83 -6.45 0.25
C HIS A 82 -1.22 -5.63 -0.87
N ILE A 83 -0.16 -4.89 -0.54
CA ILE A 83 0.70 -4.24 -1.53
C ILE A 83 1.79 -5.23 -1.95
N HIS A 84 1.97 -5.41 -3.25
CA HIS A 84 2.92 -6.35 -3.85
C HIS A 84 4.12 -5.66 -4.49
N LEU A 85 5.22 -6.38 -4.72
CA LEU A 85 6.49 -5.81 -5.20
C LEU A 85 6.43 -5.24 -6.62
N ASN A 86 5.63 -5.83 -7.49
CA ASN A 86 5.61 -5.49 -8.90
C ASN A 86 4.34 -4.76 -9.30
N ARG A 87 4.43 -4.03 -10.41
CA ARG A 87 3.25 -3.53 -11.10
C ARG A 87 2.52 -4.69 -11.78
N ILE A 88 1.21 -4.57 -11.90
CA ILE A 88 0.41 -5.38 -12.82
C ILE A 88 0.80 -4.98 -14.24
N ASP A 89 1.16 -5.96 -15.06
CA ASP A 89 1.53 -5.72 -16.45
C ASP A 89 0.30 -5.46 -17.34
N SER A 90 0.50 -5.31 -18.64
CA SER A 90 -0.58 -5.04 -19.60
C SER A 90 -1.60 -6.18 -19.74
N SER A 91 -1.32 -7.38 -19.23
CA SER A 91 -2.28 -8.49 -19.24
C SER A 91 -3.37 -8.32 -18.19
N GLY A 92 -3.15 -7.49 -17.16
CA GLY A 92 -4.07 -7.35 -16.03
C GLY A 92 -4.07 -8.55 -15.08
N ASN A 93 -3.15 -9.51 -15.24
CA ASN A 93 -3.09 -10.69 -14.40
C ASN A 93 -2.44 -10.38 -13.04
N CYS A 94 -3.17 -10.60 -11.95
CA CYS A 94 -2.68 -10.33 -10.60
C CYS A 94 -1.47 -11.18 -10.18
N SER A 95 -1.20 -12.31 -10.84
CA SER A 95 0.00 -13.11 -10.54
C SER A 95 1.30 -12.38 -10.87
N THR A 96 1.27 -11.37 -11.73
CA THR A 96 2.47 -10.59 -12.10
C THR A 96 2.92 -9.66 -10.98
N ALA A 97 2.05 -9.42 -9.99
CA ALA A 97 2.34 -8.61 -8.80
C ALA A 97 3.53 -9.17 -7.99
N GLY A 98 3.78 -10.49 -8.06
CA GLY A 98 4.85 -11.15 -7.31
C GLY A 98 4.53 -11.26 -5.82
N SER A 99 5.57 -11.32 -4.98
CA SER A 99 5.42 -11.39 -3.52
C SER A 99 4.92 -10.06 -2.92
N HIS A 100 4.51 -10.07 -1.65
CA HIS A 100 4.20 -8.86 -0.89
C HIS A 100 5.41 -7.92 -0.79
N LEU A 101 5.15 -6.62 -0.67
CA LEU A 101 6.18 -5.62 -0.35
C LEU A 101 6.72 -5.90 1.05
N ASP A 102 7.92 -6.47 1.12
CA ASP A 102 8.51 -6.91 2.38
C ASP A 102 10.03 -6.70 2.44
N PRO A 103 10.49 -5.45 2.57
CA PRO A 103 11.93 -5.14 2.63
C PRO A 103 12.63 -5.62 3.92
N TYR A 104 11.89 -6.07 4.94
CA TYR A 104 12.42 -6.42 6.26
C TYR A 104 12.23 -7.91 6.61
N ASN A 105 11.81 -8.72 5.63
CA ASN A 105 11.55 -10.15 5.77
C ASN A 105 10.57 -10.48 6.90
N GLY A 106 9.46 -9.74 6.97
CA GLY A 106 8.30 -10.10 7.79
C GLY A 106 7.83 -11.52 7.45
N THR A 107 7.53 -12.32 8.46
CA THR A 107 7.26 -13.74 8.23
C THR A 107 5.79 -13.99 7.88
N GLU A 108 5.51 -14.44 6.65
CA GLU A 108 4.18 -14.94 6.26
C GLU A 108 3.77 -16.26 6.95
N ALA A 109 4.75 -17.00 7.50
CA ALA A 109 4.48 -18.28 8.18
C ALA A 109 3.66 -18.09 9.46
N PHE A 110 3.63 -16.88 10.01
CA PHE A 110 2.74 -16.50 11.09
C PHE A 110 1.73 -15.49 10.55
N VAL A 111 0.48 -15.63 10.97
CA VAL A 111 -0.53 -14.60 10.75
C VAL A 111 0.01 -13.32 11.37
N CYS A 112 -0.01 -12.21 10.62
CA CYS A 112 0.38 -10.90 11.15
C CYS A 112 -0.38 -10.61 12.44
N ASP A 113 0.36 -10.19 13.46
CA ASP A 113 -0.16 -9.77 14.75
C ASP A 113 -0.29 -8.25 14.74
N ASP A 114 -1.52 -7.74 14.77
CA ASP A 114 -1.82 -6.32 14.76
C ASP A 114 -1.34 -5.60 16.03
N ALA A 115 -1.06 -6.33 17.12
CA ALA A 115 -0.40 -5.81 18.31
C ALA A 115 1.11 -5.58 18.08
N ASN A 116 1.70 -6.17 17.04
CA ASN A 116 3.11 -6.06 16.69
C ASN A 116 3.29 -5.75 15.18
N PRO A 117 2.71 -4.66 14.67
CA PRO A 117 2.61 -4.41 13.23
C PRO A 117 3.98 -4.18 12.56
N GLN A 118 5.02 -3.82 13.33
CA GLN A 118 6.40 -3.74 12.85
C GLN A 118 6.99 -5.09 12.44
N MET A 119 6.43 -6.21 12.89
CA MET A 119 6.89 -7.56 12.51
C MET A 119 6.17 -8.11 11.29
N CYS A 120 5.08 -7.46 10.88
CA CYS A 120 4.35 -7.81 9.68
C CYS A 120 5.07 -7.30 8.43
N GLN A 121 4.76 -7.91 7.29
CA GLN A 121 5.25 -7.41 6.02
C GLN A 121 4.73 -6.00 5.80
N VAL A 122 5.57 -5.13 5.24
CA VAL A 122 5.21 -3.72 5.02
C VAL A 122 3.92 -3.59 4.20
N GLY A 123 3.77 -4.45 3.18
CA GLY A 123 2.59 -4.52 2.33
C GLY A 123 1.38 -5.27 2.90
N ASP A 124 1.49 -5.91 4.07
CA ASP A 124 0.37 -6.65 4.69
C ASP A 124 -0.58 -5.70 5.44
N LEU A 125 -1.48 -5.06 4.69
CA LEU A 125 -2.42 -4.09 5.25
C LEU A 125 -3.57 -4.76 6.00
N SER A 126 -4.10 -5.87 5.49
CA SER A 126 -5.17 -6.62 6.17
C SER A 126 -4.73 -7.24 7.47
N GLY A 127 -3.49 -7.73 7.56
CA GLY A 127 -2.92 -8.21 8.81
C GLY A 127 -2.81 -7.11 9.86
N LYS A 128 -2.28 -5.94 9.47
CA LYS A 128 -2.06 -4.82 10.40
C LYS A 128 -3.33 -4.07 10.81
N HIS A 129 -4.32 -3.96 9.91
CA HIS A 129 -5.47 -3.06 10.07
C HIS A 129 -6.83 -3.76 9.97
N GLY A 130 -6.82 -5.09 9.87
CA GLY A 130 -8.01 -5.91 9.70
C GLY A 130 -8.38 -6.14 8.22
N GLY A 131 -8.77 -7.38 7.93
CA GLY A 131 -9.36 -7.75 6.64
C GLY A 131 -10.83 -7.35 6.50
N ILE A 132 -11.38 -7.58 5.31
CA ILE A 132 -12.78 -7.28 5.01
C ILE A 132 -13.66 -8.40 5.55
N ALA A 133 -14.13 -8.24 6.79
CA ALA A 133 -14.76 -9.32 7.56
C ALA A 133 -16.14 -9.75 7.03
N ASN A 134 -16.99 -8.82 6.57
CA ASN A 134 -18.36 -9.11 6.13
C ASN A 134 -18.88 -8.10 5.11
N GLY A 135 -19.75 -8.58 4.22
CA GLY A 135 -20.49 -7.75 3.27
C GLY A 135 -19.89 -7.71 1.87
N THR A 136 -20.67 -7.18 0.93
CA THR A 136 -20.27 -7.00 -0.46
C THR A 136 -19.60 -5.64 -0.70
N ASN A 137 -19.60 -4.77 0.31
CA ASN A 137 -19.04 -3.43 0.29
C ASN A 137 -18.24 -3.17 1.57
N TYR A 138 -17.16 -2.42 1.44
CA TYR A 138 -16.23 -2.12 2.52
C TYR A 138 -15.68 -0.71 2.35
N THR A 139 -15.68 0.06 3.43
CA THR A 139 -15.05 1.38 3.47
C THR A 139 -14.38 1.56 4.82
N VAL A 140 -13.09 1.89 4.81
CA VAL A 140 -12.33 2.16 6.03
C VAL A 140 -11.28 3.22 5.76
N SER A 141 -10.80 3.84 6.83
CA SER A 141 -9.58 4.63 6.78
C SER A 141 -8.76 4.46 8.05
N TYR A 142 -7.45 4.49 7.91
CA TYR A 142 -6.51 4.28 9.01
C TYR A 142 -5.14 4.88 8.66
N VAL A 143 -4.27 4.97 9.65
CA VAL A 143 -2.87 5.36 9.47
C VAL A 143 -2.00 4.12 9.41
N ASP A 144 -1.16 4.00 8.39
CA ASP A 144 -0.10 3.00 8.32
C ASP A 144 1.26 3.67 8.55
N GLN A 145 1.97 3.23 9.59
CA GLN A 145 3.26 3.84 9.97
C GLN A 145 4.45 3.30 9.18
N TYR A 146 4.28 2.28 8.32
CA TYR A 146 5.38 1.51 7.74
C TYR A 146 5.48 1.67 6.22
N LEU A 147 4.45 2.20 5.58
CA LEU A 147 4.49 2.54 4.16
C LEU A 147 5.18 3.88 3.90
N SER A 148 5.87 3.96 2.76
CA SER A 148 6.53 5.17 2.29
C SER A 148 6.01 5.65 0.94
N THR A 149 5.81 6.96 0.84
CA THR A 149 5.54 7.70 -0.40
C THR A 149 6.82 8.26 -1.02
N GLN A 150 7.97 8.17 -0.35
CA GLN A 150 9.26 8.67 -0.84
C GLN A 150 9.91 7.67 -1.81
N PRO A 151 10.09 8.02 -3.10
CA PRO A 151 10.78 7.16 -4.05
C PRO A 151 12.20 6.80 -3.60
N GLY A 152 12.61 5.56 -3.86
CA GLY A 152 13.94 5.05 -3.51
C GLY A 152 14.08 4.52 -2.08
N THR A 153 13.08 4.71 -1.23
CA THR A 153 13.07 4.08 0.11
C THR A 153 12.64 2.62 0.04
N PRO A 154 13.10 1.75 0.98
CA PRO A 154 12.74 0.33 0.98
C PRO A 154 11.23 0.07 1.01
N ALA A 155 10.48 0.88 1.76
CA ALA A 155 9.04 0.78 1.92
C ALA A 155 8.23 1.56 0.86
N PHE A 156 8.87 2.04 -0.22
CA PHE A 156 8.18 2.82 -1.24
C PHE A 156 7.15 1.98 -2.00
N PHE A 157 5.87 2.36 -1.89
CA PHE A 157 4.77 1.66 -2.53
C PHE A 157 4.26 2.33 -3.82
N GLY A 158 4.66 3.57 -4.09
CA GLY A 158 4.02 4.39 -5.13
C GLY A 158 4.15 3.85 -6.57
N ASN A 159 5.12 2.97 -6.84
CA ASN A 159 5.30 2.28 -8.12
C ASN A 159 4.95 0.78 -8.06
N ARG A 160 4.08 0.40 -7.13
CA ARG A 160 3.69 -0.99 -6.86
C ARG A 160 2.22 -1.24 -7.24
N SER A 161 1.71 -2.41 -6.87
CA SER A 161 0.30 -2.77 -7.02
C SER A 161 -0.33 -3.17 -5.69
N ILE A 162 -1.65 -3.06 -5.62
CA ILE A 162 -2.49 -3.64 -4.58
C ILE A 162 -3.22 -4.85 -5.18
N VAL A 163 -3.34 -5.93 -4.41
CA VAL A 163 -4.13 -7.11 -4.77
C VAL A 163 -5.14 -7.38 -3.65
N VAL A 164 -6.39 -7.63 -4.02
CA VAL A 164 -7.43 -8.13 -3.12
C VAL A 164 -7.51 -9.64 -3.30
N HIS A 165 -7.64 -10.38 -2.20
CA HIS A 165 -7.65 -11.84 -2.16
C HIS A 165 -8.85 -12.37 -1.40
N PHE A 166 -9.25 -13.60 -1.72
CA PHE A 166 -10.01 -14.45 -0.81
C PHE A 166 -9.23 -14.77 0.47
N ALA A 167 -9.92 -15.28 1.49
CA ALA A 167 -9.29 -15.77 2.73
C ALA A 167 -8.23 -16.86 2.49
N ASN A 168 -8.37 -17.64 1.41
CA ASN A 168 -7.39 -18.66 1.01
C ASN A 168 -6.21 -18.10 0.20
N LYS A 169 -6.02 -16.78 0.18
CA LYS A 169 -4.97 -16.04 -0.56
C LYS A 169 -5.09 -16.07 -2.08
N THR A 170 -6.13 -16.67 -2.66
CA THR A 170 -6.37 -16.57 -4.12
C THR A 170 -6.71 -15.14 -4.50
N SER A 171 -6.01 -14.58 -5.49
CA SER A 171 -6.24 -13.22 -5.97
C SER A 171 -7.61 -13.07 -6.65
N LEU A 172 -8.32 -12.00 -6.29
CA LEU A 172 -9.64 -11.62 -6.83
C LEU A 172 -9.53 -10.52 -7.88
N THR A 173 -8.82 -9.46 -7.54
CA THR A 173 -8.67 -8.26 -8.37
C THR A 173 -7.42 -7.50 -7.93
N CYS A 174 -6.88 -6.66 -8.80
CA CYS A 174 -5.66 -5.94 -8.53
C CYS A 174 -5.59 -4.64 -9.34
N ALA A 175 -4.77 -3.71 -8.86
CA ALA A 175 -4.55 -2.43 -9.53
C ALA A 175 -3.17 -1.88 -9.22
N ASN A 176 -2.63 -1.10 -10.16
CA ASN A 176 -1.40 -0.35 -9.98
C ASN A 176 -1.66 0.95 -9.23
N PHE A 177 -0.75 1.32 -8.32
CA PHE A 177 -0.71 2.69 -7.82
C PHE A 177 -0.21 3.65 -8.91
N THR A 178 -0.84 4.82 -8.94
CA THR A 178 -0.52 5.93 -9.83
C THR A 178 -0.65 7.25 -9.07
N MET A 179 0.15 8.25 -9.43
CA MET A 179 -0.06 9.60 -8.90
C MET A 179 -1.18 10.28 -9.69
N PRO A 180 -2.12 10.98 -9.02
CA PRO A 180 -3.05 11.86 -9.71
C PRO A 180 -2.30 12.95 -10.48
N ALA A 181 -2.79 13.30 -11.66
CA ALA A 181 -2.25 14.42 -12.41
C ALA A 181 -2.32 15.70 -11.55
N GLY A 182 -1.16 16.27 -11.21
CA GLY A 182 -1.04 17.48 -10.40
C GLY A 182 -0.60 17.30 -8.93
N GLY A 183 -0.43 16.07 -8.44
CA GLY A 183 0.02 15.78 -7.05
C GLY A 183 1.53 15.84 -6.81
N GLY A 184 2.29 16.42 -7.74
CA GLY A 184 3.72 16.58 -7.62
C GLY A 184 4.06 17.72 -6.67
N GLY A 185 4.41 17.39 -5.42
CA GLY A 185 5.20 18.28 -4.58
C GLY A 185 6.39 18.82 -5.37
N SER A 186 6.59 20.13 -5.29
CA SER A 186 7.57 20.91 -6.04
C SER A 186 8.94 20.24 -6.09
N GLY A 187 9.42 19.91 -7.30
CA GLY A 187 10.85 19.64 -7.51
C GLY A 187 11.27 18.41 -8.31
N TYR A 188 10.55 17.95 -9.34
CA TYR A 188 11.18 17.13 -10.40
C TYR A 188 10.58 17.50 -11.77
N GLY A 189 11.42 18.04 -12.66
CA GLY A 189 11.00 18.74 -13.87
C GLY A 189 10.79 17.89 -15.12
N SER A 190 9.80 18.36 -15.89
CA SER A 190 9.60 18.38 -17.36
C SER A 190 9.14 17.12 -18.11
N GLY A 191 7.91 17.21 -18.63
CA GLY A 191 7.32 16.30 -19.62
C GLY A 191 5.87 16.64 -20.05
N ASN A 192 5.65 17.87 -20.54
CA ASN A 192 4.60 18.32 -21.49
C ASN A 192 3.08 18.12 -21.22
N GLY A 193 2.40 19.25 -20.90
CA GLY A 193 1.15 19.70 -21.53
C GLY A 193 -0.20 19.05 -21.15
N GLY A 194 -0.99 19.74 -20.31
CA GLY A 194 -2.43 19.49 -20.17
C GLY A 194 -3.05 20.22 -18.98
N ALA A 195 -4.12 21.00 -19.21
CA ALA A 195 -4.68 22.01 -18.33
C ALA A 195 -5.03 21.53 -16.90
N ALA A 196 -4.66 22.34 -15.90
CA ALA A 196 -4.94 22.13 -14.49
C ALA A 196 -6.44 22.35 -14.18
N SER A 197 -7.06 21.36 -13.54
CA SER A 197 -8.38 21.50 -12.90
C SER A 197 -8.18 21.48 -11.39
N THR A 198 -8.34 22.63 -10.75
CA THR A 198 -8.22 22.81 -9.30
C THR A 198 -9.37 22.08 -8.60
N VAL A 199 -9.08 20.94 -7.96
CA VAL A 199 -10.02 20.29 -7.05
C VAL A 199 -9.78 20.87 -5.65
N VAL A 200 -10.75 21.63 -5.16
CA VAL A 200 -10.78 22.16 -3.80
C VAL A 200 -11.18 21.02 -2.85
N ILE A 201 -10.29 20.62 -1.95
CA ILE A 201 -10.61 19.67 -0.86
C ILE A 201 -11.22 20.48 0.29
N PRO A 202 -12.44 20.18 0.77
CA PRO A 202 -12.98 20.83 1.95
C PRO A 202 -12.30 20.27 3.22
N VAL A 203 -11.69 21.16 3.99
CA VAL A 203 -11.23 20.87 5.36
C VAL A 203 -12.48 20.81 6.25
N ALA A 204 -12.72 19.67 6.90
CA ALA A 204 -13.77 19.53 7.90
C ALA A 204 -13.43 20.39 9.13
N GLY A 205 -14.06 21.56 9.22
CA GLY A 205 -14.06 22.41 10.40
C GLY A 205 -15.14 21.96 11.39
N SER A 206 -14.74 21.77 12.64
CA SER A 206 -15.55 21.38 13.79
C SER A 206 -16.79 22.26 13.96
N SER A 207 -17.95 21.63 14.15
CA SER A 207 -19.24 22.29 14.34
C SER A 207 -19.40 22.82 15.78
N ALA A 208 -19.59 24.14 15.90
CA ALA A 208 -20.18 24.76 17.07
C ALA A 208 -21.12 25.91 16.65
N GLY A 209 -22.43 25.66 16.83
CA GLY A 209 -23.52 26.60 17.14
C GLY A 209 -23.64 27.96 16.43
N GLY A 210 -24.83 28.19 15.85
CA GLY A 210 -25.50 29.51 15.97
C GLY A 210 -25.96 30.18 14.68
N ALA A 211 -27.30 30.21 14.52
CA ALA A 211 -28.15 31.27 13.95
C ALA A 211 -27.77 31.99 12.63
N ALA A 212 -28.67 31.79 11.66
CA ALA A 212 -29.22 32.73 10.66
C ALA A 212 -28.44 34.02 10.31
N ALA A 213 -28.03 34.11 9.04
CA ALA A 213 -28.04 35.37 8.29
C ALA A 213 -28.13 35.08 6.78
N THR A 214 -29.23 35.53 6.18
CA THR A 214 -29.43 35.70 4.74
C THR A 214 -28.43 36.75 4.24
N VAL A 215 -27.57 36.44 3.27
CA VAL A 215 -26.81 37.47 2.54
C VAL A 215 -26.80 37.18 1.04
N THR A 216 -27.19 38.23 0.36
CA THR A 216 -27.47 38.45 -1.05
C THR A 216 -26.21 38.37 -1.92
N ASN A 217 -26.44 37.91 -3.15
CA ASN A 217 -25.54 37.92 -4.30
C ASN A 217 -24.82 39.27 -4.50
N LEU A 218 -23.48 39.30 -4.68
CA LEU A 218 -22.81 40.38 -5.42
C LEU A 218 -21.39 40.04 -5.94
N GLN A 219 -21.29 40.10 -7.27
CA GLN A 219 -20.20 40.51 -8.16
C GLN A 219 -18.81 39.83 -8.12
N THR A 220 -18.60 39.06 -9.19
CA THR A 220 -17.33 38.90 -9.91
C THR A 220 -16.72 40.26 -10.27
N VAL A 221 -15.47 40.47 -9.86
CA VAL A 221 -14.56 41.47 -10.43
C VAL A 221 -13.34 40.69 -10.94
N THR A 222 -13.20 40.62 -12.26
CA THR A 222 -11.95 40.34 -12.95
C THR A 222 -11.62 41.57 -13.78
N ALA A 223 -10.33 41.92 -13.83
CA ALA A 223 -9.79 42.96 -14.71
C ALA A 223 -10.09 42.68 -16.18
#